data_AF-A0A7G1PEW8-F1
#
_entry.id   AF-A0A7G1PEW8-F1
#
_cell.length_a   1.000
_cell.length_b   1.000
_cell.length_c   1.000
_cell.angle_alpha   90.00
_cell.angle_beta   90.00
_cell.angle_gamma   90.00
#
_symmetry.space_group_name_H-M   'P 1'
#
loop_
_entity.id
_entity.type
_entity.pdbx_description
1 polymer ?
#
loop_
_entity_poly.entity_id
_entity_poly.type
_entity_poly.pdbx_seq_one_letter_code
_entity_poly.pdbx_strand_id
1 'polypeptide(L)' 'MPLIETRMEAATGNEGAKARAVSATAFGCLDAASITWVANDGEGEIMGLYDECLAAVRG' A
#
# COMPACT_ATOMS: atom_id res chain seq x y z
N MET A 1 -10.39 -1.72 12.12
CA MET A 1 -10.34 -2.54 10.89
C MET A 1 -10.13 -3.99 11.29
N PRO A 2 -11.19 -4.67 11.79
CA PRO A 2 -11.02 -5.85 12.64
C PRO A 2 -10.20 -6.97 11.99
N LEU A 3 -10.47 -7.28 10.72
CA LEU A 3 -9.77 -8.34 9.98
C LEU A 3 -8.28 -8.06 9.73
N ILE A 4 -7.90 -6.79 9.58
CA ILE A 4 -6.50 -6.40 9.35
C ILE A 4 -5.78 -6.24 10.69
N GLU A 5 -6.46 -5.71 11.70
CA GLU A 5 -5.97 -5.63 13.07
C GLU A 5 -5.58 -7.01 13.63
N THR A 6 -6.38 -8.05 13.38
CA THR A 6 -6.04 -9.44 13.79
C THR A 6 -4.74 -9.95 13.15
N ARG A 7 -4.32 -9.37 12.01
CA ARG A 7 -3.06 -9.72 11.33
C ARG A 7 -1.88 -8.87 11.81
N MET A 8 -2.14 -7.75 12.49
CA MET A 8 -1.09 -6.94 13.08
C MET A 8 -0.69 -7.59 14.41
N GLU A 9 0.59 -7.92 14.56
CA GLU A 9 1.12 -8.61 15.75
C GLU A 9 0.56 -7.99 17.05
N ALA A 10 -0.25 -8.79 17.75
CA ALA A 10 -1.20 -8.37 18.78
C ALA A 10 -0.57 -7.92 20.10
N ALA A 11 0.76 -7.75 20.15
CA ALA A 11 1.50 -7.59 21.40
C ALA A 11 1.78 -6.12 21.77
N THR A 12 1.33 -5.14 20.99
CA THR A 12 1.80 -3.75 21.13
C THR A 12 0.73 -2.73 21.50
N GLY A 13 -0.56 -3.07 21.45
CA GLY A 13 -1.65 -2.12 21.69
C GLY A 13 -1.80 -1.05 20.59
N ASN A 14 -1.09 -1.24 19.47
CA ASN A 14 -0.99 -0.35 18.32
C ASN A 14 -1.62 -1.00 17.06
N GLU A 15 -2.30 -2.13 17.20
CA GLU A 15 -2.80 -2.92 16.06
C GLU A 15 -3.70 -2.08 15.15
N GLY A 16 -4.53 -1.21 15.73
CA GLY A 16 -5.39 -0.29 14.98
C GLY A 16 -4.64 0.80 14.22
N ALA A 17 -3.55 1.36 14.77
CA ALA A 17 -2.77 2.36 14.05
C ALA A 17 -1.86 1.71 12.98
N LYS A 18 -1.27 0.54 13.27
CA LYS A 18 -0.60 -0.30 12.26
C LYS A 18 -1.51 -0.68 11.10
N ALA A 19 -2.73 -1.15 11.38
CA ALA A 19 -3.70 -1.52 10.35
C ALA A 19 -4.08 -0.34 9.45
N ARG A 20 -4.28 0.84 10.03
CA ARG A 20 -4.53 2.07 9.26
C ARG A 20 -3.33 2.47 8.42
N ALA A 21 -2.12 2.43 8.97
CA ALA A 21 -0.90 2.74 8.25
C ALA A 21 -0.70 1.81 7.04
N VAL A 22 -0.76 0.49 7.25
CA VAL A 22 -0.64 -0.51 6.17
C VAL A 22 -1.67 -0.27 5.07
N SER A 23 -2.92 0.01 5.44
CA SER A 23 -3.98 0.24 4.47
C SER A 23 -3.80 1.55 3.71
N ALA A 24 -3.44 2.63 4.41
CA ALA A 24 -3.13 3.91 3.78
C ALA A 24 -1.95 3.80 2.81
N THR A 25 -0.90 3.07 3.19
CA THR A 25 0.24 2.79 2.29
C THR A 25 -0.21 1.99 1.07
N ALA A 26 -0.99 0.92 1.24
CA ALA A 26 -1.47 0.13 0.12
C ALA A 26 -2.30 0.96 -0.88
N PHE A 27 -3.21 1.81 -0.40
CA PHE A 27 -3.99 2.69 -1.27
C PHE A 27 -3.16 3.80 -1.90
N GLY A 28 -2.24 4.41 -1.14
CA GLY A 28 -1.35 5.45 -1.66
C GLY A 28 -0.42 4.93 -2.76
N CYS A 29 0.14 3.73 -2.61
CA CYS A 29 0.96 3.09 -3.64
C CYS A 29 0.12 2.75 -4.89
N LEU A 30 -1.13 2.30 -4.73
CA LEU A 30 -2.01 2.02 -5.86
C LEU A 30 -2.42 3.29 -6.60
N ASP A 31 -2.70 4.37 -5.88
CA ASP A 31 -3.00 5.69 -6.45
C ASP A 31 -1.82 6.23 -7.26
N ALA A 32 -0.62 6.20 -6.68
CA ALA A 32 0.61 6.62 -7.37
C ALA A 32 0.91 5.77 -8.62
N ALA A 33 0.74 4.44 -8.53
CA ALA A 33 0.88 3.54 -9.67
C ALA A 33 -0.15 3.84 -10.76
N SER A 34 -1.41 4.12 -10.38
CA SER A 34 -2.48 4.46 -11.32
C SER A 34 -2.22 5.78 -12.03
N ILE A 35 -1.78 6.82 -11.30
CA ILE A 35 -1.39 8.11 -11.87
C ILE A 35 -0.23 7.94 -12.86
N THR A 36 0.78 7.14 -12.50
CA THR A 36 1.93 6.87 -13.35
C THR A 36 1.53 6.10 -14.61
N TRP A 37 0.68 5.09 -14.47
CA TRP A 37 0.15 4.30 -15.57
C TRP A 37 -0.65 5.16 -16.54
N VAL A 38 -1.53 6.02 -16.03
CA VAL A 38 -2.29 6.98 -16.86
C VAL A 38 -1.37 7.99 -17.54
N ALA A 39 -0.34 8.49 -16.85
CA ALA A 39 0.64 9.42 -17.44
C ALA A 39 1.48 8.79 -18.56
N ASN A 40 1.58 7.46 -18.57
CA ASN A 40 2.23 6.66 -19.62
C ASN A 40 1.22 6.11 -20.64
N ASP A 41 0.07 6.76 -20.84
CA ASP A 41 -0.98 6.36 -21.79
C ASP A 41 -1.52 4.93 -21.59
N GLY A 42 -1.44 4.42 -20.35
CA GLY A 42 -1.83 3.05 -20.01
C GLY A 42 -0.83 1.98 -20.44
N GLU A 43 0.40 2.36 -20.79
CA GLU A 43 1.48 1.43 -21.07
C GLU A 43 2.18 0.96 -19.78
N GLY A 44 2.65 -0.30 -19.81
CA GLY A 44 3.28 -0.97 -18.68
C GLY A 44 2.30 -1.80 -17.83
N GLU A 45 2.86 -2.59 -16.92
CA GLU A 45 2.08 -3.39 -15.97
C GLU A 45 1.79 -2.59 -14.70
N ILE A 46 0.51 -2.29 -14.45
CA ILE A 46 0.08 -1.53 -13.26
C ILE A 46 0.54 -2.18 -11.94
N MET A 47 0.60 -3.51 -11.88
CA MET A 47 1.06 -4.22 -10.69
C MET A 47 2.58 -4.12 -10.50
N GLY A 48 3.35 -4.03 -11.59
CA GLY A 48 4.78 -3.74 -11.53
C GLY A 48 5.03 -2.34 -10.96
N LEU A 49 4.30 -1.33 -11.44
CA LEU A 49 4.37 0.04 -10.90
C LEU A 49 3.94 0.12 -9.43
N TYR A 50 2.94 -0.68 -9.03
CA TYR A 50 2.51 -0.80 -7.64
C TYR A 50 3.62 -1.40 -6.75
N ASP A 51 4.29 -2.47 -7.22
CA ASP A 51 5.40 -3.09 -6.51
C ASP A 51 6.60 -2.14 -6.36
N GLU A 52 6.90 -1.33 -7.38
CA GLU A 52 7.90 -0.26 -7.30
C GLU A 52 7.54 0.78 -6.23
N CYS A 53 6.27 1.21 -6.19
CA CYS A 53 5.78 2.13 -5.17
C CYS A 53 5.87 1.53 -3.75
N LEU A 54 5.55 0.24 -3.59
CA LEU A 54 5.70 -0.47 -2.31
C LEU A 54 7.16 -0.60 -1.88
N ALA A 55 8.07 -0.87 -2.82
CA ALA A 55 9.50 -0.93 -2.55
C ALA A 55 10.02 0.42 -2.04
N ALA A 56 9.64 1.52 -2.68
CA ALA A 56 10.09 2.86 -2.31
C ALA A 56 9.72 3.28 -0.88
N VAL A 57 8.57 2.84 -0.36
CA VAL A 57 8.09 3.20 0.99
C VAL A 57 8.53 2.23 2.09
N ARG A 58 9.04 1.05 1.73
CA ARG A 58 9.53 0.04 2.69
C ARG A 58 10.96 0.32 3.18
N GLY A 59 11.75 1.05 2.39
CA GLY A 59 13.16 1.33 2.68
C GLY A 59 14.08 0.20 2.27
#